data_AF-A0A162TQN2-F1
#
_entry.id   AF-A0A162TQN2-F1
#
_cell.length_a   1.000
_cell.length_b   1.000
_cell.length_c   1.000
_cell.angle_alpha   90.00
_cell.angle_beta   90.00
_cell.angle_gamma   90.00
#
_symmetry.space_group_name_H-M   'P 1'
#
loop_
_entity.id
_entity.type
_entity.pdbx_description
1 polymer ?
#
loop_
_entity_poly.entity_id
_entity_poly.type
_entity_poly.pdbx_seq_one_letter_code
_entity_poly.pdbx_strand_id
1 'polypeptide(L)'
;MHTINQLPDELLVKILDYNDSTADLAQCRLVCQRWGLLVEPLMFGKHITLTSSEGSLSFYGHLYRKPHYGRLVKRLTCEFLSTQPDILNDWHSLQRWSK
;
A
#
# COMPACT_ATOMS: atom_id res chain seq x y z
N MET A 1 -29.38 9.61 19.09
CA MET A 1 -28.55 9.81 17.89
C MET A 1 -27.65 8.60 17.73
N HIS A 2 -27.88 7.77 16.72
CA HIS A 2 -26.96 6.67 16.41
C HIS A 2 -25.81 7.23 15.58
N THR A 3 -24.60 7.15 16.12
CA THR A 3 -23.39 7.55 15.41
C THR A 3 -22.79 6.32 14.73
N ILE A 4 -22.21 6.50 13.55
CA ILE A 4 -21.51 5.43 12.81
C ILE A 4 -20.42 4.75 13.66
N ASN A 5 -19.90 5.46 14.66
CA ASN A 5 -18.94 4.98 15.66
C ASN A 5 -19.49 3.93 16.63
N GLN A 6 -20.80 3.65 16.62
CA GLN A 6 -21.41 2.58 17.42
C GLN A 6 -21.53 1.26 16.65
N LEU A 7 -21.22 1.24 15.35
CA LEU A 7 -21.19 -0.01 14.59
C LEU A 7 -20.07 -0.92 15.12
N PRO A 8 -20.26 -2.25 15.11
CA PRO A 8 -19.18 -3.22 15.28
C PRO A 8 -18.09 -3.04 14.23
N ASP A 9 -16.86 -3.42 14.58
CA ASP A 9 -15.70 -3.32 13.67
C ASP A 9 -15.92 -4.12 12.39
N GLU A 10 -16.56 -5.28 12.46
CA GLU A 10 -16.80 -6.17 11.30
C GLU A 10 -17.73 -5.51 10.27
N LEU A 11 -18.76 -4.80 10.73
CA LEU A 11 -19.67 -4.08 9.84
C LEU A 11 -18.96 -2.86 9.24
N LEU A 12 -18.20 -2.14 10.06
CA LEU A 12 -17.46 -0.98 9.59
C LEU A 12 -16.41 -1.36 8.54
N VAL A 13 -15.68 -2.45 8.77
CA VAL A 13 -14.72 -3.02 7.81
C VAL A 13 -15.41 -3.39 6.49
N LYS A 14 -16.57 -4.06 6.53
CA LYS A 14 -17.32 -4.39 5.30
C LYS A 14 -17.77 -3.15 4.53
N ILE A 15 -18.18 -2.09 5.23
CA ILE A 15 -18.57 -0.83 4.60
C ILE A 15 -17.36 -0.17 3.93
N LEU A 16 -16.23 -0.10 4.64
CA LEU A 16 -15.00 0.50 4.13
C LEU A 16 -14.43 -0.31 2.97
N ASP A 17 -14.46 -1.64 3.04
CA ASP A 17 -13.94 -2.52 1.98
C ASP A 17 -14.78 -2.47 0.70
N TYR A 18 -15.99 -1.91 0.73
CA TYR A 18 -16.76 -1.64 -0.48
C TYR A 18 -16.16 -0.53 -1.36
N ASN A 19 -15.20 0.25 -0.83
CA ASN A 19 -14.50 1.26 -1.61
C ASN A 19 -13.25 0.67 -2.28
N ASP A 20 -13.17 0.76 -3.61
CA ASP A 20 -12.01 0.30 -4.38
C ASP A 20 -10.89 1.34 -4.48
N SER A 21 -11.17 2.61 -4.17
CA SER A 21 -10.19 3.71 -4.18
C SER A 21 -9.33 3.67 -2.92
N THR A 22 -8.04 3.39 -3.10
CA THR A 22 -7.04 3.51 -2.02
C THR A 22 -6.88 4.95 -1.53
N ALA A 23 -7.14 5.94 -2.39
CA ALA A 23 -7.10 7.35 -2.04
C ALA A 23 -8.25 7.73 -1.08
N ASP A 24 -9.45 7.21 -1.32
CA ASP A 24 -10.60 7.45 -0.45
C ASP A 24 -10.41 6.76 0.91
N LEU A 25 -9.90 5.52 0.90
CA LEU A 25 -9.51 4.83 2.12
C LEU A 25 -8.46 5.62 2.91
N ALA A 26 -7.48 6.23 2.24
CA ALA A 26 -6.53 7.11 2.91
C ALA A 26 -7.21 8.29 3.61
N GLN A 27 -8.29 8.85 3.05
CA GLN A 27 -9.09 9.88 3.73
C GLN A 27 -9.87 9.32 4.92
N CYS A 28 -10.48 8.13 4.78
CA CYS A 28 -11.18 7.45 5.88
C CYS A 28 -10.26 7.20 7.10
N ARG A 29 -8.98 6.95 6.85
CA ARG A 29 -7.96 6.77 7.91
C ARG A 29 -7.81 8.01 8.81
N LEU A 30 -8.16 9.20 8.31
CA LEU A 30 -8.01 10.49 9.02
C LEU A 30 -9.23 10.86 9.88
N VAL A 31 -10.34 10.11 9.78
CA VAL A 31 -11.59 10.42 10.51
C VAL A 31 -11.39 10.31 12.03
N CYS A 32 -10.88 9.17 12.50
CA CYS A 32 -10.52 8.96 13.89
C CYS A 32 -9.54 7.78 14.02
N GLN A 33 -8.92 7.62 15.19
CA GLN A 33 -7.93 6.57 15.44
C GLN A 33 -8.47 5.16 15.16
N ARG A 34 -9.73 4.89 15.53
CA ARG A 34 -10.39 3.60 15.28
C ARG A 34 -10.47 3.28 13.79
N TRP A 35 -10.88 4.25 12.96
CA TRP A 35 -10.92 4.09 11.51
C TRP A 35 -9.51 3.93 10.95
N GLY A 36 -8.54 4.65 11.50
CA GLY A 36 -7.14 4.50 11.13
C GLY A 36 -6.63 3.06 11.23
N LEU A 37 -6.97 2.37 12.32
CA LEU A 37 -6.59 0.98 12.57
C LEU A 37 -7.31 -0.02 11.64
N LEU A 38 -8.59 0.22 11.33
CA LEU A 38 -9.36 -0.68 10.47
C LEU A 38 -9.04 -0.50 8.99
N VAL A 39 -8.76 0.72 8.55
CA VAL A 39 -8.55 1.05 7.13
C VAL A 39 -7.15 0.70 6.65
N GLU A 40 -6.12 0.87 7.48
CA GLU A 40 -4.73 0.59 7.09
C GLU A 40 -4.57 -0.82 6.46
N PRO A 41 -5.01 -1.93 7.09
CA PRO A 41 -4.92 -3.25 6.47
C PRO A 41 -5.78 -3.41 5.20
N LEU A 42 -6.91 -2.70 5.10
CA LEU A 42 -7.77 -2.74 3.91
C LEU A 42 -7.08 -2.16 2.68
N MET A 43 -6.31 -1.08 2.84
CA MET A 43 -5.56 -0.47 1.74
C MET A 43 -4.61 -1.48 1.08
N PHE A 44 -3.97 -2.36 1.86
CA PHE A 44 -3.10 -3.40 1.31
C PHE A 44 -3.87 -4.49 0.57
N GLY A 45 -5.14 -4.73 0.91
CA GLY A 45 -6.02 -5.64 0.20
C GLY A 45 -6.48 -5.16 -1.18
N LYS A 46 -6.29 -3.87 -1.48
CA LYS A 46 -6.66 -3.26 -2.77
C LYS A 46 -5.57 -3.46 -3.82
N HIS A 47 -5.87 -3.03 -5.04
CA HIS A 47 -4.88 -2.98 -6.10
C HIS A 47 -3.95 -1.79 -5.86
N ILE A 48 -2.67 -2.09 -5.66
CA ILE A 48 -1.63 -1.09 -5.41
C ILE A 48 -0.88 -0.85 -6.72
N THR A 49 -0.87 0.40 -7.19
CA THR A 49 -0.08 0.82 -8.35
C THR A 49 1.08 1.68 -7.89
N LEU A 50 2.31 1.22 -8.14
CA LEU A 50 3.53 1.95 -7.88
C LEU A 50 3.98 2.64 -9.17
N THR A 51 3.82 3.96 -9.22
CA THR A 51 4.14 4.78 -10.40
C THR A 51 5.50 5.48 -10.29
N SER A 52 6.10 5.50 -9.10
CA SER A 52 7.36 6.21 -8.84
C SER A 52 8.30 5.40 -7.95
N SER A 53 9.59 5.70 -8.06
CA SER A 53 10.63 5.13 -7.18
C SER A 53 10.40 5.50 -5.71
N GLU A 54 10.01 6.76 -5.45
CA GLU A 54 9.70 7.22 -4.10
C GLU A 54 8.49 6.49 -3.50
N GLY A 55 7.41 6.33 -4.27
CA GLY A 55 6.24 5.56 -3.84
C GLY A 55 6.58 4.10 -3.55
N SER A 56 7.45 3.51 -4.37
CA SER A 56 7.95 2.15 -4.19
C SER A 56 8.78 2.01 -2.92
N LEU A 57 9.69 2.95 -2.65
CA LEU A 57 10.54 2.95 -1.47
C LEU A 57 9.71 3.17 -0.19
N SER A 58 8.74 4.09 -0.24
CA SER A 58 7.81 4.34 0.87
C SER A 58 6.97 3.10 1.19
N PHE A 59 6.44 2.43 0.15
CA PHE A 59 5.70 1.19 0.27
C PHE A 59 6.56 0.07 0.88
N TYR A 60 7.77 -0.13 0.35
CA TYR A 60 8.74 -1.09 0.90
C TYR A 60 9.06 -0.78 2.37
N GLY A 61 9.38 0.48 2.68
CA GLY A 61 9.69 0.90 4.05
C GLY A 61 8.53 0.65 5.01
N HIS A 62 7.30 0.80 4.55
CA HIS A 62 6.11 0.47 5.34
C HIS A 62 6.02 -1.03 5.62
N LEU A 63 6.15 -1.87 4.59
CA LEU A 63 6.11 -3.32 4.73
C LEU A 63 7.28 -3.85 5.58
N TYR A 64 8.46 -3.26 5.45
CA TYR A 64 9.62 -3.61 6.27
C TYR A 64 9.34 -3.38 7.77
N ARG A 65 8.67 -2.28 8.11
CA ARG A 65 8.26 -1.98 9.50
C ARG A 65 7.09 -2.84 9.98
N LYS A 66 6.19 -3.24 9.09
CA LYS A 66 4.98 -4.01 9.39
C LYS A 66 4.87 -5.23 8.45
N PRO A 67 5.73 -6.24 8.63
CA PRO A 67 5.83 -7.36 7.67
C PRO A 67 4.54 -8.19 7.57
N HIS A 68 3.71 -8.20 8.62
CA HIS A 68 2.42 -8.89 8.62
C HIS A 68 1.39 -8.29 7.65
N TYR A 69 1.61 -7.09 7.11
CA TYR A 69 0.80 -6.52 6.02
C TYR A 69 1.19 -7.05 4.65
N GLY A 70 2.39 -7.63 4.49
CA GLY A 70 2.82 -8.21 3.21
C GLY A 70 1.85 -9.27 2.69
N ARG A 71 1.29 -10.10 3.58
CA ARG A 71 0.28 -11.13 3.23
C ARG A 71 -1.06 -10.56 2.76
N LEU A 72 -1.33 -9.29 3.03
CA LEU A 72 -2.57 -8.62 2.63
C LEU A 72 -2.47 -8.07 1.21
N VAL A 73 -1.26 -7.87 0.69
CA VAL A 73 -1.00 -7.40 -0.67
C VAL A 73 -1.45 -8.46 -1.67
N LYS A 74 -2.62 -8.26 -2.27
CA LYS A 74 -3.18 -9.20 -3.26
C LYS A 74 -2.73 -8.90 -4.68
N ARG A 75 -2.63 -7.60 -5.04
CA ARG A 75 -2.33 -7.14 -6.39
C ARG A 75 -1.42 -5.93 -6.34
N LEU A 76 -0.25 -6.04 -6.97
CA LEU A 76 0.74 -4.99 -7.09
C LEU A 76 1.10 -4.82 -8.57
N THR A 77 0.94 -3.61 -9.09
CA THR A 77 1.39 -3.23 -10.43
C THR A 77 2.44 -2.15 -10.31
N CYS A 78 3.51 -2.28 -11.08
CA CYS A 78 4.55 -1.26 -11.15
C CYS A 78 4.51 -0.64 -12.54
N GLU A 79 4.16 0.63 -12.60
CA GLU A 79 4.10 1.42 -13.82
C GLU A 79 5.29 2.36 -13.85
N PHE A 80 6.47 1.78 -14.10
CA PHE A 80 7.64 2.58 -14.42
C PHE A 80 7.50 2.96 -15.89
N LEU A 81 7.16 4.22 -16.16
CA LEU A 81 7.26 4.78 -17.50
C LEU A 81 8.70 4.57 -17.96
N SER A 82 8.91 3.56 -18.80
CA SER A 82 10.19 3.23 -19.38
C SER A 82 10.56 4.32 -20.37
N THR A 83 11.05 5.43 -19.86
CA THR A 83 11.85 6.39 -20.62
C THR A 83 13.30 6.21 -20.18
N GLN A 84 13.88 5.11 -20.68
CA GLN A 84 15.26 4.93 -21.17
C GLN A 84 15.90 3.58 -20.80
N PRO A 85 16.68 2.98 -21.73
CA PRO A 85 17.22 1.63 -21.64
C PRO A 85 18.56 1.50 -20.87
N ASP A 86 18.81 2.30 -19.83
CA ASP A 86 20.15 2.37 -19.24
C ASP A 86 20.35 1.57 -17.93
N ILE A 87 19.29 0.93 -17.39
CA ILE A 87 19.43 0.12 -16.16
C ILE A 87 20.02 -1.27 -16.43
N LEU A 88 20.19 -1.69 -17.70
CA LEU A 88 20.87 -2.96 -18.01
C LEU A 88 22.40 -2.89 -17.78
N ASN A 89 22.99 -1.69 -17.73
CA ASN A 89 24.43 -1.54 -17.54
C ASN A 89 24.86 -1.52 -16.05
N ASP A 90 23.95 -1.25 -15.11
CA ASP A 90 24.29 -1.22 -13.69
C ASP A 90 24.31 -2.60 -13.02
N TRP A 91 23.56 -3.58 -13.55
CA TRP A 91 23.62 -4.96 -13.08
C TRP A 91 24.97 -5.63 -13.36
N HIS A 92 25.66 -5.25 -14.44
CA HIS A 92 27.01 -5.73 -14.74
C HIS A 92 28.10 -5.07 -13.87
N SER A 93 27.85 -3.86 -13.36
CA SER A 93 28.77 -3.15 -12.45
C SER A 93 28.77 -3.76 -11.04
N LEU A 94 27.64 -4.30 -10.58
CA LEU A 94 27.50 -4.93 -9.27
C LEU A 94 28.11 -6.35 -9.19
N GLN A 95 28.34 -7.02 -10.32
CA GLN A 95 29.08 -8.30 -10.33
C GLN A 95 30.60 -8.15 -10.22
N ARG A 96 31.16 -6.93 -10.32
CA ARG A 96 32.61 -6.70 -10.24
C ARG A 96 33.14 -6.64 -8.80
N TRP A 97 32.28 -6.58 -7.79
CA TRP A 97 32.64 -6.54 -6.36
C TRP A 97 32.50 -7.89 -5.63
N SER A 98 32.36 -9.00 -6.38
CA SER A 98 32.40 -10.37 -5.84
C SER A 98 33.51 -11.19 -6.50
N LYS A 99 34.74 -10.67 -6.42
CA LYS A 99 35.97 -11.46 -6.48
C LYS A 99 36.95 -10.96 -5.44
#